data_AF-A0A937RMB4-F1
#
_entry.id   AF-A0A937RMB4-F1
#
_cell.length_a   1.000
_cell.length_b   1.000
_cell.length_c   1.000
_cell.angle_alpha   90.00
_cell.angle_beta   90.00
_cell.angle_gamma   90.00
#
_symmetry.space_group_name_H-M   'P 1'
#
loop_
_entity.id
_entity.type
_entity.pdbx_description
1 polymer ?
#
loop_
_entity_poly.entity_id
_entity_poly.type
_entity_poly.pdbx_seq_one_letter_code
_entity_poly.pdbx_strand_id
1 'polypeptide(L)' 'MHPLVRHRRGRGQHDNPVERIWAALNNHIANTAVTWLGRRRQIHTFFRTRSPDQLLATAAPWTSPWLPPGYEQNL' A
#
# COMPACT_ATOMS: atom_id res chain seq x y z
N MET A 1 12.25 32.71 18.24
CA MET A 1 11.07 31.83 18.07
C MET A 1 11.13 31.22 16.68
N HIS A 2 11.67 30.01 16.54
CA HIS A 2 11.61 29.21 15.31
C HIS A 2 10.55 28.12 15.50
N PRO A 3 9.51 28.01 14.66
CA PRO A 3 8.59 26.92 14.78
C PRO A 3 9.22 25.66 14.15
N LEU A 4 9.52 24.72 15.03
CA LEU A 4 9.51 23.26 14.84
C LEU A 4 9.76 22.78 13.41
N VAL A 5 11.03 22.57 13.07
CA VAL A 5 11.40 21.43 12.24
C VAL A 5 10.98 20.19 13.03
N ARG A 6 9.72 19.77 12.84
CA ARG A 6 9.26 18.47 13.29
C ARG A 6 10.13 17.49 12.50
N HIS A 7 11.22 17.03 13.12
CA HIS A 7 11.78 15.73 12.85
C HIS A 7 10.61 14.75 12.93
N ARG A 8 9.91 14.54 11.81
CA ARG A 8 9.02 13.41 11.67
C ARG A 8 9.98 12.24 11.66
N ARG A 9 10.29 11.70 12.84
CA ARG A 9 10.66 10.29 12.98
C ARG A 9 9.58 9.57 12.18
N GLY A 10 9.96 9.02 11.03
CA GLY A 10 9.05 8.44 10.05
C GLY A 10 8.12 7.49 10.77
N ARG A 11 6.83 7.81 10.82
CA ARG A 11 5.86 6.97 11.50
C ARG A 11 5.61 5.76 10.61
N GLY A 12 6.19 4.63 10.98
CA GLY A 12 5.70 3.28 10.67
C GLY A 12 5.77 2.82 9.22
N GLN A 13 6.14 1.56 9.03
CA GLN A 13 5.97 0.80 7.78
C GLN A 13 4.59 1.03 7.11
N HIS A 14 3.55 1.31 7.90
CA HIS A 14 2.20 1.60 7.45
C HIS A 14 2.06 2.78 6.47
N ASP A 15 3.02 3.70 6.46
CA ASP A 15 3.01 4.84 5.54
C ASP A 15 3.69 4.54 4.19
N ASN A 16 4.29 3.36 4.02
CA ASN A 16 4.87 2.92 2.73
C ASN A 16 3.76 2.34 1.82
N PRO A 17 3.63 2.82 0.56
CA PRO A 17 2.64 2.30 -0.39
C PRO A 17 2.73 0.78 -0.63
N VAL A 18 3.94 0.21 -0.58
CA VAL A 18 4.15 -1.24 -0.74
C VAL A 18 3.54 -2.01 0.41
N GLU A 19 3.73 -1.54 1.65
CA GLU A 19 3.18 -2.19 2.84
C GLU A 19 1.65 -2.12 2.89
N ARG A 20 1.06 -1.07 2.31
CA ARG A 20 -0.40 -0.96 2.18
C ARG A 20 -0.97 -1.96 1.18
N ILE A 21 -0.30 -2.16 0.04
CA ILE A 21 -0.65 -3.23 -0.91
C ILE A 21 -0.45 -4.60 -0.25
N TRP A 22 0.65 -4.80 0.48
CA TRP A 22 0.94 -6.04 1.21
C TRP A 22 -0.14 -6.36 2.25
N ALA A 23 -0.57 -5.38 3.05
CA ALA A 23 -1.66 -5.54 4.00
C ALA A 23 -2.98 -5.91 3.31
N ALA A 24 -3.31 -5.26 2.20
CA ALA A 24 -4.50 -5.57 1.41
C ALA A 24 -4.45 -7.00 0.83
N LEU A 25 -3.28 -7.43 0.35
CA LEU A 25 -3.07 -8.81 -0.11
C LEU A 25 -3.27 -9.81 1.03
N ASN A 26 -2.63 -9.58 2.18
CA ASN A 26 -2.77 -10.46 3.34
C ASN A 26 -4.23 -10.61 3.76
N ASN A 27 -4.98 -9.52 3.81
CA ASN A 27 -6.41 -9.55 4.11
C ASN A 27 -7.20 -10.38 3.08
N HIS A 28 -6.85 -10.29 1.78
CA HIS A 28 -7.51 -11.06 0.73
C HIS A 28 -7.27 -12.57 0.82
N ILE A 29 -6.08 -12.97 1.30
CA ILE A 29 -5.68 -14.38 1.37
C ILE A 29 -5.89 -15.00 2.76
N ALA A 30 -6.20 -14.19 3.77
CA ALA A 30 -6.39 -14.62 5.15
C ALA A 30 -7.53 -15.65 5.27
N ASN A 31 -7.36 -16.61 6.19
CA ASN A 31 -8.37 -17.61 6.57
C ASN A 31 -8.88 -18.53 5.43
N THR A 32 -8.19 -18.58 4.28
CA THR A 32 -8.48 -19.56 3.23
C THR A 32 -7.51 -20.74 3.29
N ALA A 33 -8.03 -21.94 3.57
CA ALA A 33 -7.28 -23.18 3.46
C ALA A 33 -7.19 -23.62 2.00
N VAL A 34 -6.02 -23.50 1.39
CA VAL A 34 -5.77 -23.85 -0.02
C VAL A 34 -4.42 -24.56 -0.16
N THR A 35 -4.27 -25.35 -1.22
CA THR A 35 -2.96 -25.87 -1.62
C THR A 35 -2.04 -24.72 -2.04
N TRP A 36 -0.73 -24.98 -2.14
CA TRP A 36 0.24 -23.99 -2.64
C TRP A 36 -0.14 -23.41 -4.00
N LEU A 37 -0.60 -24.24 -4.94
CA LEU A 37 -1.05 -23.77 -6.24
C LEU A 37 -2.30 -22.88 -6.12
N GLY A 38 -3.22 -23.22 -5.21
CA GLY A 38 -4.37 -22.39 -4.88
C GLY A 38 -3.95 -21.01 -4.34
N ARG A 39 -2.94 -20.95 -3.47
CA ARG A 39 -2.39 -19.69 -2.96
C ARG A 39 -1.82 -18.82 -4.08
N ARG A 40 -1.04 -19.41 -5.00
CA ARG A 40 -0.53 -18.68 -6.17
C ARG A 40 -1.66 -18.10 -7.03
N ARG A 41 -2.71 -18.88 -7.29
CA ARG A 41 -3.89 -18.40 -8.04
C ARG A 41 -4.59 -17.25 -7.35
N GLN A 42 -4.72 -17.28 -6.02
CA GLN A 42 -5.29 -16.17 -5.25
C GLN A 42 -4.47 -14.89 -5.38
N ILE A 43 -3.13 -14.99 -5.27
CA ILE A 43 -2.24 -13.83 -5.47
C ILE A 43 -2.40 -13.27 -6.90
N HIS A 44 -2.42 -14.12 -7.92
CA HIS A 44 -2.67 -13.67 -9.29
C HIS A 44 -4.06 -13.03 -9.45
N THR A 45 -5.07 -13.60 -8.81
CA THR A 45 -6.44 -13.08 -8.84
C THR A 45 -6.51 -11.70 -8.19
N PHE A 46 -5.85 -11.51 -7.04
CA PHE A 46 -5.80 -10.22 -6.34
C PHE A 46 -5.42 -9.07 -7.28
N PHE A 47 -4.36 -9.25 -8.07
CA PHE A 47 -3.89 -8.23 -9.01
C PHE A 47 -4.75 -8.17 -10.29
N ARG A 48 -5.22 -9.30 -10.81
CA ARG A 48 -6.05 -9.32 -12.04
C ARG A 48 -7.41 -8.67 -11.88
N THR A 49 -8.02 -8.75 -10.70
CA THR A 49 -9.38 -8.26 -10.46
C THR A 49 -9.43 -6.80 -10.01
N ARG A 50 -8.29 -6.14 -9.84
CA ARG A 50 -8.20 -4.75 -9.42
C ARG A 50 -7.80 -3.86 -10.59
N SER A 51 -8.51 -2.75 -10.76
CA SER A 51 -8.11 -1.73 -11.74
C SER A 51 -6.84 -0.99 -11.27
N PRO A 52 -6.13 -0.32 -12.19
CA PRO A 52 -5.02 0.56 -11.82
C PRO A 52 -5.43 1.60 -10.75
N ASP A 53 -6.62 2.19 -10.87
CA ASP A 53 -7.13 3.18 -9.90
C ASP A 53 -7.36 2.59 -8.51
N GLN A 54 -7.86 1.35 -8.43
CA GLN A 54 -8.04 0.66 -7.15
C GLN A 54 -6.70 0.34 -6.48
N LEU A 55 -5.69 -0.03 -7.26
CA LEU A 55 -4.33 -0.25 -6.74
C LEU A 55 -3.69 1.07 -6.28
N LEU A 56 -3.88 2.16 -7.03
CA LEU A 56 -3.41 3.50 -6.66
C LEU A 56 -4.10 4.00 -5.38
N ALA A 57 -5.42 3.84 -5.27
CA ALA A 57 -6.18 4.18 -4.07
C ALA A 57 -5.73 3.37 -2.85
N THR A 58 -5.40 2.09 -3.04
CA THR A 58 -4.89 1.22 -1.96
C THR A 58 -3.48 1.63 -1.52
N ALA A 59 -2.61 1.95 -2.48
CA ALA A 59 -1.26 2.42 -2.20
C ALA A 59 -1.27 3.80 -1.53
N ALA A 60 -2.22 4.66 -1.90
CA ALA A 60 -2.36 6.06 -1.49
C ALA A 60 -1.01 6.79 -1.37
N PRO A 61 -0.16 6.75 -2.42
CA PRO A 61 1.22 7.22 -2.37
C PRO A 61 1.33 8.72 -2.03
N TRP A 62 0.34 9.52 -2.40
CA TRP A 62 0.26 10.96 -2.08
C TRP A 62 0.15 11.27 -0.58
N THR A 63 -0.16 10.27 0.25
CA THR A 63 -0.12 10.42 1.72
C THR A 63 1.18 9.92 2.33
N SER A 64 2.06 9.34 1.52
CA SER A 64 3.31 8.73 1.97
C SER A 64 4.40 9.79 2.17
N PRO A 65 5.04 9.84 3.35
CA PRO A 65 6.21 10.69 3.57
C PRO A 65 7.46 10.22 2.81
N TRP A 66 7.39 9.04 2.16
CA TRP A 66 8.46 8.50 1.31
C TRP A 66 8.43 9.05 -0.12
N LEU A 67 7.33 9.68 -0.53
CA LEU A 67 7.23 10.28 -1.84
C LEU A 67 7.98 11.63 -1.85
N PRO A 68 8.84 11.89 -2.85
CA PRO A 68 9.48 13.20 -2.97
C PRO A 68 8.43 14.31 -3.11
N PRO A 69 8.70 15.52 -2.59
CA PRO A 69 7.84 16.68 -2.81
C PRO A 69 7.55 16.88 -4.32
N GLY A 70 6.30 17.18 -4.68
CA GLY A 70 5.88 17.38 -6.08
C GLY A 70 5.36 16.14 -6.80
N TYR A 71 5.36 14.97 -6.15
CA TYR A 71 4.74 13.73 -6.67
C TYR A 71 3.32 13.49 -6.14
N GLU A 72 2.68 14.53 -5.61
CA GLU A 72 1.32 14.49 -5.10
C GLU A 72 0.31 14.18 -6.22
N GLN A 73 -0.83 13.60 -5.87
CA GLN A 73 -1.87 13.27 -6.85
C GLN A 73 -2.40 14.55 -7.49
N ASN A 74 -2.28 14.67 -8.81
CA ASN A 74 -3.02 15.66 -9.59
C ASN A 74 -4.46 15.14 -9.70
N LEU A 75 -5.38 15.79 -8.98
CA LEU A 75 -6.81 15.48 -9.00
C LEU A 75 -7.51 16.23 -10.15
#